data_AF-A0A3D5RAH2-F1
#
_entry.id   AF-A0A3D5RAH2-F1
#
_cell.length_a   1.000
_cell.length_b   1.000
_cell.length_c   1.000
_cell.angle_alpha   90.00
_cell.angle_beta   90.00
_cell.angle_gamma   90.00
#
_symmetry.space_group_name_H-M   'P 1'
#
loop_
_entity.id
_entity.type
_entity.pdbx_description
1 polymer ?
#
loop_
_entity_poly.entity_id
_entity_poly.type
_entity_poly.pdbx_seq_one_letter_code
_entity_poly.pdbx_strand_id
1 'polypeptide(L)' 'MYTEEVMDHFKNPRNVGEIKDADGVGEVGNAKCGDIMKIYLKIDEKDI' A
#
# COMPACT_ATOMS: atom_id res chain seq x y z
N MET A 1 -7.92 -0.60 21.92
CA MET A 1 -6.48 -0.28 21.82
C MET A 1 -5.92 -1.02 20.62
N TYR A 2 -4.94 -0.45 19.93
CA TYR A 2 -4.27 -1.13 18.81
C TYR A 2 -3.48 -2.33 19.31
N THR A 3 -3.46 -3.41 18.51
CA THR A 3 -2.66 -4.60 18.81
C THR A 3 -1.18 -4.30 18.57
N GLU A 4 -0.32 -5.14 19.14
CA GLU A 4 1.12 -5.06 18.88
C GLU A 4 1.42 -5.18 17.38
N GLU A 5 0.72 -6.06 16.67
CA GLU A 5 0.85 -6.24 15.22
C GLU A 5 0.52 -4.95 14.45
N VAL A 6 -0.59 -4.28 14.78
CA VAL A 6 -0.96 -3.00 14.13
C VAL A 6 0.10 -1.94 14.39
N MET A 7 0.61 -1.86 15.62
CA MET A 7 1.65 -0.89 15.98
C MET A 7 2.98 -1.17 15.29
N ASP A 8 3.33 -2.44 15.08
CA ASP A 8 4.52 -2.83 14.33
C ASP A 8 4.42 -2.43 12.86
N HIS A 9 3.33 -2.76 12.17
CA HIS A 9 3.15 -2.36 10.77
C HIS A 9 3.14 -0.84 10.58
N PHE A 10 2.59 -0.10 11.54
CA PHE A 10 2.58 1.36 11.51
C PHE A 10 3.99 1.96 11.65
N LYS A 11 4.84 1.40 12.52
CA LYS A 11 6.20 1.91 12.75
C LYS A 11 7.22 1.38 11.73
N ASN A 12 6.99 0.18 11.22
CA ASN A 12 7.89 -0.54 10.32
C ASN A 12 7.14 -0.94 9.03
N PRO A 13 6.80 0.02 8.16
CA PRO A 13 6.05 -0.27 6.95
C PRO A 13 6.96 -0.97 5.93
N ARG A 14 6.47 -2.06 5.33
CA ARG A 14 7.30 -3.04 4.60
C ARG A 14 7.34 -2.85 3.09
N ASN A 15 6.40 -2.07 2.55
CA ASN A 15 6.15 -1.95 1.10
C ASN A 15 5.94 -0.49 0.70
N VAL A 16 6.71 0.42 1.27
CA VAL A 16 6.61 1.86 0.97
C VAL A 16 7.50 2.20 -0.20
N GLY A 17 6.92 2.87 -1.19
CA GLY A 17 7.65 3.37 -2.35
C GLY A 17 6.80 3.29 -3.60
N GLU A 18 7.48 3.44 -4.73
CA GLU A 18 6.87 3.33 -6.05
C GLU A 18 7.44 2.13 -6.78
N ILE A 19 6.58 1.43 -7.53
CA ILE A 19 7.01 0.40 -8.46
C ILE A 19 7.01 1.02 -9.85
N LYS A 20 8.18 1.06 -10.49
CA LYS A 20 8.29 1.48 -11.90
C LYS A 20 7.65 0.44 -12.80
N ASP A 21 7.05 0.90 -13.89
CA ASP A 21 6.40 0.03 -14.88
C ASP A 21 5.40 -0.96 -14.25
N ALA A 22 4.66 -0.49 -13.24
CA ALA A 22 3.61 -1.26 -12.59
C ALA A 22 2.51 -1.62 -13.60
N ASP A 23 1.96 -2.83 -13.48
CA ASP A 23 0.89 -3.32 -14.35
C ASP A 23 -0.47 -2.76 -13.93
N GLY A 24 -0.60 -2.35 -12.66
CA GLY A 24 -1.78 -1.67 -12.14
C GLY A 24 -1.43 -0.58 -11.12
N VAL A 25 -2.19 0.52 -11.14
CA VAL A 25 -2.09 1.61 -10.16
C VAL A 25 -3.49 1.98 -9.69
N GLY A 26 -3.71 1.99 -8.37
CA GLY A 26 -4.94 2.44 -7.75
C GLY A 26 -4.67 3.60 -6.79
N GLU A 27 -5.47 4.65 -6.87
CA GLU A 27 -5.37 5.80 -5.97
C GLU A 27 -6.76 6.17 -5.43
N VAL A 28 -6.87 6.27 -4.11
CA VAL A 28 -8.10 6.63 -3.40
C VAL A 28 -7.75 7.58 -2.27
N GLY A 29 -8.56 8.62 -2.10
CA GLY A 29 -8.46 9.55 -0.98
C GLY A 29 -9.76 9.64 -0.20
N ASN A 30 -9.65 9.85 1.12
CA ASN A 30 -10.75 10.20 1.99
C ASN A 30 -10.66 11.69 2.37
N ALA A 31 -11.41 12.53 1.66
CA ALA A 31 -11.42 13.98 1.86
C ALA A 31 -11.81 14.44 3.27
N LYS A 32 -12.49 13.60 4.07
CA LYS A 32 -12.86 13.94 5.45
C LYS A 32 -11.71 13.78 6.44
N CYS A 33 -10.83 12.81 6.20
CA CYS A 33 -9.71 12.49 7.09
C CYS A 33 -8.37 13.01 6.55
N GLY A 34 -8.29 13.35 5.26
CA GLY A 34 -7.07 13.76 4.58
C GLY A 34 -6.17 12.58 4.17
N ASP A 35 -6.61 11.34 4.43
CA ASP A 35 -5.87 10.14 4.06
C ASP A 35 -5.91 9.93 2.54
N ILE A 36 -4.74 9.74 1.95
CA ILE A 36 -4.58 9.38 0.55
C ILE A 36 -3.78 8.08 0.49
N MET A 37 -4.30 7.10 -0.24
CA MET A 37 -3.67 5.82 -0.45
C MET A 37 -3.40 5.62 -1.93
N LYS A 38 -2.16 5.25 -2.27
CA LYS A 38 -1.76 4.85 -3.61
C LYS A 38 -1.12 3.47 -3.54
N ILE A 39 -1.60 2.56 -4.38
CA ILE A 39 -1.14 1.17 -4.46
C ILE A 39 -0.65 0.90 -5.88
N TYR A 40 0.50 0.24 -5.97
CA TYR A 40 1.07 -0.28 -7.21
C TYR A 40 1.02 -1.80 -7.19
N LEU A 41 0.66 -2.40 -8.33
CA LEU A 41 0.67 -3.84 -8.53
C LEU A 41 1.60 -4.19 -9.69
N LYS A 42 2.49 -5.15 -9.48
CA LYS A 42 3.28 -5.80 -10.53
C LYS A 42 2.87 -7.27 -10.57
N ILE A 43 2.41 -7.74 -11.72
CA ILE A 43 1.83 -9.07 -11.90
C ILE A 43 2.77 -9.88 -12.79
N ASP A 44 3.23 -11.02 -12.29
CA ASP A 44 3.91 -12.02 -13.11
C ASP A 44 2.88 -13.07 -13.54
N GLU A 45 2.62 -13.17 -14.84
CA GLU A 45 1.69 -14.14 -15.41
C GLU A 45 2.13 -15.60 -15.17
N LYS A 46 3.39 -15.83 -14.81
CA LYS A 46 3.95 -17.17 -14.60
C LYS A 46 3.81 -17.68 -13.16
N ASP A 47 3.43 -16.83 -12.22
CA ASP A 47 3.30 -17.14 -10.79
C ASP A 47 1.84 -17.25 -10.31
N ILE A 48 0.89 -17.37 -11.25
CA ILE A 48 -0.56 -17.60 -10.97
C ILE A 48 -0.90 -19.09 -11.10
#